data_AF-A0A1I8MX66-F1
#
_entry.id   AF-A0A1I8MX66-F1
#
_cell.length_a   1.000
_cell.length_b   1.000
_cell.length_c   1.000
_cell.angle_alpha   90.00
_cell.angle_beta   90.00
_cell.angle_gamma   90.00
#
_symmetry.space_group_name_H-M   'P 1'
#
loop_
_entity.id
_entity.type
_entity.pdbx_description
1 polymer ?
#
loop_
_entity_poly.entity_id
_entity_poly.type
_entity_poly.pdbx_seq_one_letter_code
_entity_poly.pdbx_strand_id
1 'polypeptide(L)'
;MFKKLTVYLFVLIIGIHTVHGHENSDKIRERRDISDWLIAPNTRWCGRGNNANDTYNHLGGASVVDKCCRKHDHCKVYIPAMSIRYGAFNYRPYTLSHCNCDRRFRTCLKMAGDEDSKTIGQFFFNIVQMKCFTLSKERICEERSDDGGCKSEQIKYKAQIRDNRKF
;
A
#
# COMPACT_ATOMS: atom_id res chain seq x y z
N MET A 1 -9.56 29.96 -6.31
CA MET A 1 -9.40 28.57 -5.85
C MET A 1 -10.40 27.57 -6.46
N PHE A 2 -11.35 27.99 -7.31
CA PHE A 2 -12.33 27.10 -7.96
C PHE A 2 -11.99 26.65 -9.40
N LYS A 3 -10.91 27.17 -10.02
CA LYS A 3 -10.60 26.89 -11.43
C LYS A 3 -9.83 25.57 -11.67
N LYS A 4 -9.26 24.94 -10.64
CA LYS A 4 -8.53 23.66 -10.78
C LYS A 4 -9.43 22.43 -10.73
N LEU A 5 -10.61 22.53 -10.11
CA LEU A 5 -11.54 21.41 -9.98
C LEU A 5 -12.30 21.14 -11.30
N THR A 6 -12.56 22.18 -12.09
CA THR A 6 -13.24 22.06 -13.39
C THR A 6 -12.41 21.27 -14.40
N VAL A 7 -11.09 21.45 -14.42
CA VAL A 7 -10.19 20.74 -15.35
C VAL A 7 -10.23 19.22 -15.12
N TYR A 8 -10.38 18.76 -13.88
CA TYR A 8 -10.44 17.32 -13.55
C TYR A 8 -11.69 16.63 -14.10
N LEU A 9 -12.81 17.34 -14.19
CA LEU A 9 -14.05 16.78 -14.73
C LEU A 9 -14.03 16.71 -16.26
N PHE A 10 -13.34 17.66 -16.92
CA PHE A 10 -13.21 17.69 -18.38
C PHE A 10 -12.35 16.56 -18.94
N VAL A 11 -11.32 16.10 -18.21
CA VAL A 11 -10.43 15.01 -18.66
C VAL A 11 -11.17 13.67 -18.78
N LEU A 12 -12.24 13.45 -18.00
CA LEU A 12 -13.03 12.21 -18.07
C LEU A 12 -13.92 12.10 -19.32
N ILE A 13 -14.26 13.22 -19.96
CA ILE A 13 -15.24 13.24 -21.08
C ILE A 13 -14.55 13.05 -22.44
N ILE A 14 -13.29 13.43 -22.59
CA ILE A 14 -12.61 13.48 -23.90
C ILE A 14 -11.95 12.13 -24.27
N GLY A 15 -11.81 11.19 -23.33
CA GLY A 15 -11.07 9.94 -23.51
C GLY A 15 -11.69 8.84 -24.37
N ILE A 16 -12.80 9.09 -25.09
CA ILE A 16 -13.57 8.03 -25.79
C ILE A 16 -13.31 7.95 -27.31
N HIS A 17 -12.63 8.91 -27.94
CA HIS A 17 -12.51 8.88 -29.41
C HIS A 17 -11.13 8.48 -29.94
N THR A 18 -11.18 7.47 -30.79
CA THR A 18 -10.23 7.03 -31.84
C THR A 18 -9.03 6.16 -31.43
N VAL A 19 -9.20 4.85 -31.61
CA VAL A 19 -8.13 3.87 -31.83
C VAL A 19 -8.06 3.61 -33.34
N HIS A 20 -6.96 3.96 -33.98
CA HIS A 20 -6.50 3.34 -35.24
C HIS A 20 -5.02 3.02 -35.05
N GLY A 21 -4.71 1.71 -35.09
CA GLY A 21 -3.38 1.19 -34.85
C GLY A 21 -2.48 1.28 -36.07
N HIS A 22 -1.18 1.45 -35.80
CA HIS A 22 -0.11 0.87 -36.61
C HIS A 22 1.09 0.56 -35.69
N GLU A 23 1.57 -0.66 -35.78
CA GLU A 23 2.60 -1.28 -34.94
C GLU A 23 3.99 -1.04 -35.57
N ASN A 24 5.00 -0.61 -34.82
CA ASN A 24 6.16 -1.44 -34.41
C ASN A 24 7.28 -0.64 -33.70
N SER A 25 7.66 -1.14 -32.50
CA SER A 25 8.93 -1.09 -31.77
C SER A 25 9.76 0.20 -31.64
N ASP A 26 9.49 0.96 -30.59
CA ASP A 26 10.52 1.54 -29.70
C ASP A 26 10.12 1.29 -28.23
N LYS A 27 10.67 0.24 -27.64
CA LYS A 27 10.54 -0.06 -26.21
C LYS A 27 11.41 0.91 -25.40
N ILE A 28 10.85 1.37 -24.27
CA ILE A 28 11.49 2.13 -23.16
C ILE A 28 11.48 3.65 -23.35
N ARG A 29 10.35 4.32 -23.09
CA ARG A 29 10.27 5.60 -22.32
C ARG A 29 8.88 6.26 -22.23
N GLU A 30 7.78 5.53 -22.30
CA GLU A 30 6.45 6.14 -22.15
C GLU A 30 5.51 5.31 -21.29
N ARG A 31 5.94 5.09 -20.05
CA ARG A 31 5.02 4.82 -18.96
C ARG A 31 5.51 5.63 -17.76
N ARG A 32 5.20 6.94 -17.72
CA ARG A 32 4.97 7.55 -16.40
C ARG A 32 3.72 6.87 -15.90
N ASP A 33 3.95 5.75 -15.25
CA ASP A 33 2.89 4.88 -14.81
C ASP A 33 2.02 5.72 -13.87
N ILE A 34 0.70 5.58 -13.97
CA ILE A 34 -0.27 6.30 -13.12
C ILE A 34 0.05 6.17 -11.62
N SER A 35 0.93 5.24 -11.24
CA SER A 35 1.55 5.13 -9.91
C SER A 35 2.43 6.32 -9.50
N ASP A 36 3.08 7.03 -10.42
CA ASP A 36 3.97 8.16 -10.11
C ASP A 36 3.19 9.33 -9.48
N TRP A 37 1.91 9.50 -9.84
CA TRP A 37 1.03 10.51 -9.23
C TRP A 37 0.62 10.15 -7.80
N LEU A 38 0.92 8.93 -7.36
CA LEU A 38 0.61 8.44 -6.02
C LEU A 38 1.84 8.43 -5.09
N ILE A 39 2.99 8.94 -5.54
CA ILE A 39 4.19 9.17 -4.70
C ILE A 39 4.17 10.61 -4.19
N ALA A 40 4.38 10.79 -2.88
CA ALA A 40 4.43 12.12 -2.27
C ALA A 40 5.57 12.97 -2.88
N PRO A 41 5.34 14.28 -3.08
CA PRO A 41 6.33 15.16 -3.70
C PRO A 41 7.65 15.11 -2.93
N ASN A 42 8.77 15.20 -3.66
CA ASN A 42 10.12 15.20 -3.09
C ASN A 42 10.52 13.93 -2.32
N THR A 43 9.76 12.84 -2.46
CA THR A 43 10.06 11.50 -1.91
C THR A 43 10.23 10.48 -3.03
N ARG A 44 10.82 9.33 -2.72
CA ARG A 44 10.93 8.19 -3.65
C ARG A 44 10.11 6.98 -3.25
N TRP A 45 9.78 6.88 -1.96
CA TRP A 45 9.20 5.69 -1.32
C TRP A 45 7.84 5.95 -0.67
N CYS A 46 7.42 7.21 -0.52
CA CYS A 46 6.17 7.52 0.18
C CYS A 46 4.98 7.49 -0.77
N GLY A 47 4.49 6.29 -1.12
CA GLY A 47 3.30 6.14 -1.95
C GLY A 47 3.06 4.72 -2.46
N ARG A 48 2.32 4.59 -3.57
CA ARG A 48 2.08 3.27 -4.19
C ARG A 48 3.31 2.84 -5.01
N GLY A 49 4.05 1.87 -4.49
CA GLY A 49 5.32 1.47 -5.10
C GLY A 49 6.43 2.44 -4.74
N ASN A 50 7.46 2.54 -5.58
CA ASN A 50 8.53 3.52 -5.40
C ASN A 50 9.10 3.90 -6.77
N ASN A 51 9.74 5.06 -6.87
CA ASN A 51 10.47 5.50 -8.06
C ASN A 51 11.98 5.63 -7.77
N ALA A 52 12.51 4.69 -6.97
CA ALA A 52 13.91 4.67 -6.56
C ALA A 52 14.85 4.04 -7.62
N ASN A 53 14.35 3.68 -8.81
CA ASN A 53 15.09 3.04 -9.89
C ASN A 53 15.91 1.83 -9.39
N ASP A 54 15.25 0.92 -8.66
CA ASP A 54 15.85 -0.28 -8.05
C ASP A 54 17.02 -0.02 -7.08
N THR A 55 17.25 1.22 -6.69
CA THR A 55 18.34 1.62 -5.81
C THR A 55 17.82 1.89 -4.40
N TYR A 56 18.08 0.96 -3.47
CA TYR A 56 17.56 1.04 -2.09
C TYR A 56 17.86 2.36 -1.38
N ASN A 57 19.05 2.95 -1.59
CA ASN A 57 19.47 4.20 -0.95
C ASN A 57 19.16 5.46 -1.76
N HIS A 58 18.46 5.35 -2.89
CA HIS A 58 18.01 6.51 -3.65
C HIS A 58 16.80 7.11 -2.95
N LEU A 59 17.06 8.20 -2.22
CA LEU A 59 16.08 8.97 -1.48
C LEU A 59 15.80 10.29 -2.19
N GLY A 60 14.60 10.83 -1.99
CA GLY A 60 14.23 12.17 -2.41
C GLY A 60 14.79 13.26 -1.50
N GLY A 61 14.51 14.53 -1.82
CA GLY A 61 14.97 15.66 -1.02
C GLY A 61 14.38 15.68 0.39
N ALA A 62 13.16 15.15 0.56
CA ALA A 62 12.54 14.90 1.86
C ALA A 62 13.08 13.59 2.48
N SER A 63 14.41 13.46 2.53
CA SER A 63 15.10 12.19 2.78
C SER A 63 14.81 11.57 4.16
N VAL A 64 14.44 12.39 5.15
CA VAL A 64 14.12 11.94 6.51
C VAL A 64 12.82 11.13 6.50
N VAL A 65 11.74 11.69 5.95
CA VAL A 65 10.46 10.98 5.83
C VAL A 65 10.54 9.81 4.86
N ASP A 66 11.33 9.98 3.78
CA ASP A 66 11.49 8.97 2.74
C ASP A 66 12.15 7.69 3.27
N LYS A 67 13.07 7.81 4.24
CA LYS A 67 13.63 6.65 4.97
C LYS A 67 12.54 5.90 5.75
N CYS A 68 11.58 6.61 6.35
CA CYS A 68 10.47 5.98 7.07
C CYS A 68 9.58 5.18 6.11
N CYS A 69 9.21 5.77 4.97
CA CYS A 69 8.40 5.10 3.95
C CYS A 69 9.12 3.90 3.33
N ARG A 70 10.39 4.06 2.94
CA ARG A 70 11.23 2.95 2.45
C ARG A 70 11.24 1.78 3.43
N LYS A 71 11.40 2.06 4.73
CA LYS A 71 11.41 1.01 5.75
C LYS A 71 10.05 0.31 5.88
N HIS A 72 8.96 1.06 5.72
CA HIS A 72 7.58 0.55 5.74
C HIS A 72 7.28 -0.33 4.53
N ASP A 73 7.67 0.09 3.32
CA ASP A 73 7.51 -0.68 2.07
C ASP A 73 8.19 -2.05 2.12
N HIS A 74 9.29 -2.16 2.89
CA HIS A 74 10.03 -3.41 3.07
C HIS A 74 9.47 -4.28 4.20
N CYS A 75 8.23 -4.09 4.62
CA CYS A 75 7.56 -4.97 5.57
C CYS A 75 7.51 -6.41 5.01
N LYS A 76 8.03 -7.38 5.75
CA LYS A 76 8.09 -8.79 5.31
C LYS A 76 6.74 -9.51 5.35
N VAL A 77 5.80 -8.99 6.12
CA VAL A 77 4.48 -9.59 6.35
C VAL A 77 3.43 -8.60 5.85
N TYR A 78 2.91 -8.87 4.66
CA TYR A 78 2.00 -7.99 3.93
C TYR A 78 1.01 -8.79 3.09
N ILE A 79 -0.14 -8.20 2.78
CA ILE A 79 -1.15 -8.73 1.84
C ILE A 79 -1.26 -7.71 0.69
N PRO A 80 -0.84 -8.05 -0.53
CA PRO A 80 -0.97 -7.16 -1.68
C PRO A 80 -2.41 -6.70 -1.91
N ALA A 81 -2.58 -5.58 -2.60
CA ALA A 81 -3.89 -5.13 -3.07
C ALA A 81 -4.56 -6.22 -3.92
N MET A 82 -5.88 -6.37 -3.78
CA MET A 82 -6.70 -7.30 -4.57
C MET A 82 -6.19 -8.75 -4.58
N SER A 83 -5.63 -9.23 -3.46
CA SER A 83 -5.05 -10.57 -3.36
C SER A 83 -5.46 -11.28 -2.07
N ILE A 84 -5.36 -12.61 -2.08
CA ILE A 84 -5.59 -13.46 -0.90
C ILE A 84 -4.24 -13.84 -0.29
N ARG A 85 -4.09 -13.62 1.02
CA ARG A 85 -2.97 -14.16 1.80
C ARG A 85 -3.40 -14.36 3.25
N TYR A 86 -2.80 -15.34 3.93
CA TYR A 86 -3.13 -15.66 5.33
C TYR A 86 -4.64 -15.85 5.56
N GLY A 87 -5.32 -16.51 4.62
CA GLY A 87 -6.76 -16.77 4.71
C GLY A 87 -7.67 -15.54 4.64
N ALA A 88 -7.16 -14.37 4.23
CA ALA A 88 -7.95 -13.15 4.08
C ALA A 88 -7.78 -12.54 2.67
N PHE A 89 -8.89 -12.08 2.08
CA PHE A 89 -8.89 -11.33 0.83
C PHE A 89 -8.79 -9.83 1.10
N ASN A 90 -7.76 -9.18 0.54
CA ASN A 90 -7.59 -7.74 0.61
C ASN A 90 -8.32 -7.05 -0.55
N TYR A 91 -9.58 -6.70 -0.37
CA TYR A 91 -10.39 -5.96 -1.35
C TYR A 91 -9.96 -4.48 -1.56
N ARG A 92 -8.96 -4.00 -0.81
CA ARG A 92 -8.52 -2.60 -0.87
C ARG A 92 -7.55 -2.39 -2.04
N PRO A 93 -7.54 -1.19 -2.65
CA PRO A 93 -6.61 -0.86 -3.74
C PRO A 93 -5.19 -0.55 -3.26
N TYR A 94 -4.81 -1.00 -2.07
CA TYR A 94 -3.52 -0.77 -1.44
C TYR A 94 -3.06 -2.00 -0.66
N THR A 95 -1.76 -2.13 -0.46
CA THR A 95 -1.15 -3.21 0.32
C THR A 95 -1.48 -3.05 1.81
N LEU A 96 -1.95 -4.11 2.44
CA LEU A 96 -2.05 -4.18 3.90
C LEU A 96 -0.71 -4.65 4.45
N SER A 97 -0.17 -3.93 5.43
CA SER A 97 1.03 -4.31 6.17
C SER A 97 0.67 -4.85 7.55
N HIS A 98 1.57 -5.62 8.16
CA HIS A 98 1.37 -6.07 9.54
C HIS A 98 1.32 -4.85 10.48
N CYS A 99 0.45 -4.85 11.48
CA CYS A 99 0.25 -3.70 12.38
C CYS A 99 1.54 -3.26 13.12
N ASN A 100 2.51 -4.16 13.30
CA ASN A 100 3.83 -3.79 13.84
C ASN A 100 4.65 -2.92 12.86
N CYS A 101 4.53 -3.15 11.54
CA CYS A 101 5.16 -2.30 10.53
C CYS A 101 4.55 -0.91 10.56
N ASP A 102 3.22 -0.80 10.58
CA ASP A 102 2.53 0.48 10.62
C ASP A 102 2.78 1.24 11.94
N ARG A 103 2.87 0.54 13.07
CA ARG A 103 3.27 1.15 14.35
C ARG A 103 4.68 1.73 14.29
N ARG A 104 5.64 0.99 13.75
CA ARG A 104 7.03 1.45 13.57
C ARG A 104 7.09 2.62 12.60
N PHE A 105 6.31 2.59 11.53
CA PHE A 105 6.19 3.68 10.58
C PHE A 105 5.67 4.94 11.26
N ARG A 106 4.56 4.85 12.02
CA ARG A 106 4.04 5.96 12.83
C ARG A 106 5.08 6.53 13.77
N THR A 107 5.81 5.67 14.50
CA THR A 107 6.88 6.12 15.40
C THR A 107 8.00 6.83 14.65
N CYS A 108 8.45 6.28 13.51
CA CYS A 108 9.48 6.89 12.67
C CYS A 108 9.10 8.31 12.24
N LEU A 109 7.89 8.47 11.70
CA LEU A 109 7.35 9.76 11.29
C LEU A 109 7.26 10.78 12.45
N LYS A 110 6.85 10.31 13.64
CA LYS A 110 6.81 11.18 14.83
C LYS A 110 8.19 11.61 15.30
N MET A 111 9.18 10.72 15.23
CA MET A 111 10.55 11.01 15.62
C MET A 111 11.25 11.92 14.61
N ALA A 112 10.93 11.81 13.32
CA ALA A 112 11.44 12.70 12.28
C ALA A 112 11.01 14.15 12.52
N GLY A 113 9.74 14.38 12.88
CA GLY A 113 9.26 15.64 13.45
C GLY A 113 9.14 16.82 12.47
N ASP A 114 9.61 16.68 11.23
CA ASP A 114 9.49 17.66 10.15
C ASP A 114 8.07 17.75 9.57
N GLU A 115 7.83 18.78 8.76
CA GLU A 115 6.51 19.06 8.17
C GLU A 115 6.05 17.96 7.19
N ASP A 116 6.96 17.42 6.38
CA ASP A 116 6.66 16.36 5.41
C ASP A 116 6.24 15.08 6.16
N SER A 117 6.96 14.73 7.23
CA SER A 117 6.65 13.60 8.12
C SER A 117 5.28 13.75 8.79
N LYS A 118 4.93 14.96 9.24
CA LYS A 118 3.61 15.23 9.82
C LYS A 118 2.50 15.09 8.79
N THR A 119 2.71 15.63 7.60
CA THR A 119 1.74 15.57 6.49
C THR A 119 1.48 14.13 6.07
N ILE A 120 2.53 13.35 5.84
CA ILE A 120 2.42 11.93 5.47
C ILE A 120 1.74 11.13 6.60
N GLY A 121 2.09 11.39 7.85
CA GLY A 121 1.45 10.77 9.00
C GLY A 121 -0.05 11.06 9.09
N GLN A 122 -0.45 12.33 9.00
CA GLN A 122 -1.86 12.73 9.01
C GLN A 122 -2.62 12.08 7.85
N PHE A 123 -2.06 12.10 6.64
CA PHE A 123 -2.68 11.51 5.47
C PHE A 123 -2.90 10.00 5.66
N PHE A 124 -1.85 9.25 6.03
CA PHE A 124 -1.89 7.80 6.16
C PHE A 124 -2.83 7.32 7.27
N PHE A 125 -2.71 7.89 8.48
CA PHE A 125 -3.40 7.37 9.68
C PHE A 125 -4.74 8.06 9.97
N ASN A 126 -4.90 9.33 9.60
CA ASN A 126 -6.08 10.12 10.01
C ASN A 126 -7.08 10.29 8.86
N ILE A 127 -6.59 10.64 7.66
CA ILE A 127 -7.42 10.94 6.48
C ILE A 127 -7.82 9.66 5.74
N VAL A 128 -6.86 8.92 5.18
CA VAL A 128 -7.15 7.68 4.43
C VAL A 128 -7.48 6.53 5.37
N GLN A 129 -7.00 6.60 6.62
CA GLN A 129 -7.23 5.59 7.65
C GLN A 129 -6.83 4.20 7.18
N MET A 130 -5.60 4.11 6.65
CA MET A 130 -5.02 2.85 6.17
C MET A 130 -5.20 1.77 7.24
N LYS A 131 -5.65 0.59 6.83
CA LYS A 131 -5.82 -0.56 7.74
C LYS A 131 -4.51 -1.36 7.80
N CYS A 132 -4.34 -2.09 8.88
CA CYS A 132 -3.26 -3.06 9.04
C CYS A 132 -3.86 -4.43 9.37
N PHE A 133 -3.02 -5.45 9.56
CA PHE A 133 -3.50 -6.73 10.07
C PHE A 133 -2.56 -7.34 11.13
N THR A 134 -3.13 -8.18 11.98
CA THR A 134 -2.40 -9.07 12.88
C THR A 134 -2.60 -10.52 12.45
N LEU A 135 -1.63 -11.39 12.70
CA LEU A 135 -1.78 -12.83 12.47
C LEU A 135 -2.23 -13.52 13.76
N SER A 136 -3.34 -14.25 13.70
CA SER A 136 -3.81 -15.14 14.76
C SER A 136 -3.64 -16.59 14.33
N LYS A 137 -3.22 -17.45 15.26
CA LYS A 137 -3.23 -18.90 15.06
C LYS A 137 -4.67 -19.39 15.22
N GLU A 138 -5.16 -20.16 14.26
CA GLU A 138 -6.46 -20.82 14.28
C GLU A 138 -6.23 -22.32 14.11
N ARG A 139 -6.91 -23.13 14.95
CA ARG A 139 -6.95 -24.58 14.78
C ARG A 139 -8.05 -24.90 13.80
N ILE A 140 -7.68 -25.54 12.70
CA ILE A 140 -8.61 -25.91 11.64
C ILE A 140 -8.63 -27.43 11.60
N CYS A 141 -9.84 -27.98 11.57
CA CYS A 141 -10.05 -29.39 11.35
C CYS A 141 -9.80 -29.73 9.88
N GLU A 142 -8.82 -30.57 9.58
CA GLU A 142 -8.52 -31.00 8.20
C GLU A 142 -9.38 -32.19 7.80
N GLU A 143 -9.49 -33.21 8.67
CA GLU A 143 -10.39 -34.34 8.49
C GLU A 143 -11.45 -34.40 9.60
N ARG A 144 -12.70 -34.61 9.19
CA ARG A 144 -13.79 -34.96 10.08
C ARG A 144 -14.05 -36.47 10.04
N SER A 145 -14.34 -37.03 11.19
CA SER A 145 -14.84 -38.39 11.36
C SER A 145 -16.33 -38.47 10.99
N ASP A 146 -16.82 -39.69 10.75
CA ASP A 146 -18.23 -39.95 10.41
C ASP A 146 -19.21 -39.56 11.52
N ASP A 147 -18.74 -39.52 12.77
CA ASP A 147 -19.49 -39.04 13.95
C ASP A 147 -19.51 -37.50 14.08
N GLY A 148 -18.90 -36.78 13.14
CA GLY A 148 -18.77 -35.32 13.15
C GLY A 148 -17.61 -34.79 14.02
N GLY A 149 -16.85 -35.67 14.68
CA GLY A 149 -15.65 -35.31 15.43
C GLY A 149 -14.51 -34.82 14.54
N CYS A 150 -13.59 -34.03 15.10
CA CYS A 150 -12.39 -33.65 14.37
C CYS A 150 -11.29 -34.70 14.56
N LYS A 151 -10.87 -35.33 13.46
CA LYS A 151 -9.88 -36.40 13.48
C LYS A 151 -8.45 -35.86 13.45
N SER A 152 -8.22 -34.77 12.71
CA SER A 152 -6.92 -34.12 12.60
C SER A 152 -7.04 -32.60 12.60
N GLU A 153 -6.17 -31.96 13.38
CA GLU A 153 -6.10 -30.50 13.48
C GLU A 153 -4.81 -29.99 12.85
N GLN A 154 -4.90 -28.85 12.16
CA GLN A 154 -3.75 -28.08 11.73
C GLN A 154 -3.84 -26.64 12.23
N ILE A 155 -2.70 -26.08 12.64
CA ILE A 155 -2.59 -24.67 12.97
C ILE A 155 -2.32 -23.88 11.69
N LYS A 156 -3.25 -23.02 11.29
CA LYS A 156 -3.02 -22.02 10.23
C LYS A 156 -2.98 -20.61 10.81
N TYR A 157 -2.27 -19.72 10.12
CA TYR A 157 -2.29 -18.29 10.42
C TYR A 157 -3.40 -17.62 9.61
N LYS A 158 -4.29 -16.93 10.32
CA LYS A 158 -5.33 -16.09 9.74
C LYS A 158 -5.07 -14.63 10.00
N ALA A 159 -5.17 -13.81 8.96
CA ALA A 159 -5.08 -12.36 9.10
C ALA A 159 -6.38 -11.80 9.67
N GLN A 160 -6.22 -10.97 10.71
CA GLN A 160 -7.28 -10.17 11.30
C GLN A 160 -7.01 -8.71 10.97
N ILE A 161 -7.88 -8.10 10.14
CA ILE A 161 -7.74 -6.70 9.74
C ILE A 161 -8.09 -5.80 10.94
N ARG A 162 -7.28 -4.79 11.19
CA ARG A 162 -7.39 -3.86 12.31
C ARG A 162 -7.26 -2.42 11.84
N ASP A 163 -7.80 -1.52 12.65
CA ASP A 163 -7.59 -0.09 12.50
C ASP A 163 -6.21 0.30 13.06
N ASN A 164 -5.55 1.21 12.35
CA ASN A 164 -4.35 1.83 12.88
C ASN A 164 -4.69 2.89 13.93
N ARG A 165 -3.74 3.12 14.85
CA ARG A 165 -3.79 4.27 15.76
C ARG A 165 -3.63 5.56 14.96
N LYS A 166 -4.43 6.57 15.29
CA LYS A 166 -4.32 7.92 14.72
C LYS A 166 -2.93 8.50 14.91
N PHE A 167 -2.43 9.23 13.92
CA PHE A 167 -1.16 9.95 13.96
C PHE A 167 -1.17 10.92 15.13
#